data_AF-B9TKR7-F1
#
_entry.id   AF-B9TKR7-F1
#
_cell.length_a   1.000
_cell.length_b   1.000
_cell.length_c   1.000
_cell.angle_alpha   90.00
_cell.angle_beta   90.00
_cell.angle_gamma   90.00
#
_symmetry.space_group_name_H-M   'P 1'
#
loop_
_entity.id
_entity.type
_entity.pdbx_description
1 polymer ?
#
loop_
_entity_poly.entity_id
_entity_poly.type
_entity_poly.pdbx_seq_one_letter_code
_entity_poly.pdbx_strand_id
1 'polypeptide(L)'
;AFSGETGVSTTVRLPAPNAPYDAVVEFDLDAPVVRPTIVVPSIDRVERLAAVSATAKRHNPDRVLLVTSYLTPSLVEACRTLELDAIDLSGNAFLRERKNLVFVAGRPRAAEAGANRLTVWTRRSMQ
;
A
#
# COMPACT_ATOMS: atom_id res chain seq x y z
N ALA A 1 -6.96 -4.79 6.40
CA ALA A 1 -7.41 -3.63 5.60
C ALA A 1 -7.13 -3.89 4.13
N PHE A 2 -5.88 -3.78 3.66
CA PHE A 2 -5.47 -4.05 2.26
C PHE A 2 -6.09 -5.30 1.63
N SER A 3 -5.96 -6.48 2.25
CA SER A 3 -6.56 -7.72 1.71
C SER A 3 -8.08 -7.68 1.60
N GLY A 4 -8.76 -6.97 2.50
CA GLY A 4 -10.22 -6.79 2.45
C GLY A 4 -10.65 -5.89 1.30
N GLU A 5 -9.91 -4.81 1.06
CA GLU A 5 -10.22 -3.84 -0.02
C GLU A 5 -9.85 -4.36 -1.41
N THR A 6 -8.81 -5.19 -1.52
CA THR A 6 -8.26 -5.61 -2.81
C THR A 6 -8.62 -7.04 -3.21
N GLY A 7 -9.04 -7.87 -2.25
CA GLY A 7 -9.17 -9.32 -2.43
C GLY A 7 -7.84 -10.07 -2.54
N VAL A 8 -6.69 -9.37 -2.47
CA VAL A 8 -5.37 -10.00 -2.49
C VAL A 8 -5.02 -10.50 -1.09
N SER A 9 -4.93 -11.82 -0.92
CA SER A 9 -4.55 -12.42 0.35
C SER A 9 -3.11 -12.04 0.71
N THR A 10 -2.90 -11.65 1.97
CA THR A 10 -1.58 -11.32 2.50
C THR A 10 -1.37 -11.96 3.86
N THR A 11 -0.15 -12.44 4.10
CA THR A 11 0.30 -12.94 5.39
C THR A 11 1.39 -12.03 5.94
N VAL A 12 1.31 -11.67 7.22
CA VAL A 12 2.31 -10.82 7.90
C VAL A 12 3.10 -11.67 8.88
N ARG A 13 4.42 -11.60 8.80
CA ARG A 13 5.35 -12.25 9.72
C ARG A 13 6.18 -11.21 10.46
N LEU A 14 6.49 -11.52 11.72
CA LEU A 14 7.41 -10.70 12.51
C LEU A 14 8.82 -10.76 11.93
N PRO A 15 9.56 -9.64 11.98
CA PRO A 15 10.94 -9.63 11.54
C PRO A 15 11.83 -10.42 12.50
N ALA A 16 12.99 -10.85 12.02
CA ALA A 16 14.04 -11.37 12.90
C ALA A 16 14.51 -10.27 13.88
N PRO A 17 15.04 -10.64 15.07
CA PRO A 17 15.61 -9.66 15.99
C PRO A 17 16.66 -8.78 15.29
N ASN A 18 16.60 -7.46 15.52
CA ASN A 18 17.47 -6.45 14.93
C ASN A 18 17.40 -6.30 13.39
N ALA A 19 16.35 -6.80 12.74
CA ALA A 19 16.15 -6.55 11.32
C ALA A 19 15.94 -5.04 11.05
N PRO A 20 16.43 -4.51 9.91
CA PRO A 20 16.26 -3.11 9.54
C PRO A 20 14.87 -2.79 8.94
N TYR A 21 13.86 -3.60 9.27
CA TYR A 21 12.49 -3.50 8.75
C TYR A 21 11.48 -3.95 9.81
N ASP A 22 10.24 -3.47 9.69
CA ASP A 22 9.21 -3.64 10.73
C ASP A 22 8.47 -4.97 10.63
N ALA A 23 8.38 -5.54 9.42
CA ALA A 23 7.69 -6.80 9.17
C ALA A 23 8.16 -7.47 7.87
N VAL A 24 7.68 -8.69 7.63
CA VAL A 24 7.71 -9.32 6.31
C VAL A 24 6.27 -9.56 5.86
N VAL A 25 5.92 -9.05 4.69
CA VAL A 25 4.61 -9.28 4.06
C VAL A 25 4.79 -10.27 2.92
N GLU A 26 3.96 -11.29 2.90
CA GLU A 26 3.84 -12.25 1.81
C GLU A 26 2.49 -12.05 1.12
N PHE A 27 2.52 -11.88 -0.20
CA PHE A 27 1.34 -11.82 -1.05
C PHE A 27 1.09 -13.21 -1.62
N ASP A 28 -0.06 -13.79 -1.30
CA ASP A 28 -0.52 -15.07 -1.83
C ASP A 28 -1.03 -14.88 -3.26
N LEU A 29 -0.09 -14.91 -4.20
CA LEU A 29 -0.32 -14.94 -5.64
C LEU A 29 0.13 -16.30 -6.18
N ASP A 30 -0.23 -16.64 -7.43
CA ASP A 30 0.22 -17.88 -8.09
C ASP A 30 1.74 -18.08 -8.01
N ALA A 31 2.49 -16.97 -8.06
CA ALA A 31 3.88 -16.91 -7.65
C ALA A 31 3.97 -16.01 -6.39
N PRO A 32 4.19 -16.60 -5.18
CA PRO A 32 4.24 -15.83 -3.95
C PRO A 32 5.29 -14.73 -4.00
N VAL A 33 4.89 -13.53 -3.56
CA VAL A 33 5.79 -12.38 -3.50
C VAL A 33 6.04 -12.06 -2.04
N VAL A 34 7.30 -12.12 -1.61
CA VAL A 34 7.71 -11.82 -0.22
C VAL A 34 8.47 -10.49 -0.20
N ARG A 35 8.12 -9.63 0.75
CA ARG A 35 8.69 -8.29 0.90
C ARG A 35 9.03 -7.97 2.35
N PRO A 36 10.27 -7.59 2.66
CA PRO A 36 10.58 -6.82 3.86
C PRO A 36 9.80 -5.51 3.82
N THR A 37 9.22 -5.11 4.95
CA THR A 37 8.24 -4.04 5.01
C THR A 37 8.66 -2.96 5.98
N ILE A 38 8.55 -1.69 5.56
CA ILE A 38 8.69 -0.52 6.42
C ILE A 38 7.32 0.14 6.54
N VAL A 39 6.87 0.36 7.78
CA VAL A 39 5.60 1.00 8.09
C VAL A 39 5.87 2.48 8.38
N VAL A 40 5.36 3.34 7.51
CA VAL A 40 5.39 4.79 7.70
C VAL A 40 3.95 5.26 7.87
N PRO A 41 3.49 5.62 9.08
CA PRO A 41 2.07 5.88 9.35
C PRO A 41 1.43 6.95 8.45
N SER A 42 2.18 7.94 8.01
CA SER A 42 1.71 9.00 7.12
C SER A 42 2.83 9.49 6.22
N ILE A 43 2.50 9.66 4.94
CA ILE A 43 3.35 10.26 3.92
C ILE A 43 2.49 11.25 3.14
N ASP A 44 2.82 12.52 3.28
CA ASP A 44 2.12 13.65 2.67
C ASP A 44 2.94 14.34 1.57
N ARG A 45 4.21 13.93 1.39
CA ARG A 45 5.18 14.57 0.50
C ARG A 45 6.07 13.57 -0.24
N VAL A 46 6.40 13.90 -1.48
CA VAL A 46 7.23 13.06 -2.36
C VAL A 46 8.68 12.97 -1.86
N GLU A 47 9.22 14.02 -1.25
CA GLU A 47 10.57 14.03 -0.70
C GLU A 47 10.76 12.96 0.38
N ARG A 48 9.69 12.68 1.14
CA ARG A 48 9.69 11.61 2.16
C ARG A 48 9.73 10.23 1.53
N LEU A 49 9.05 10.02 0.39
CA LEU A 49 9.16 8.78 -0.38
C LEU A 49 10.57 8.55 -0.90
N ALA A 50 11.23 9.60 -1.39
CA ALA A 50 12.61 9.52 -1.87
C ALA A 50 13.59 9.12 -0.76
N ALA A 51 13.46 9.71 0.44
CA ALA A 51 14.29 9.35 1.59
C ALA A 51 14.07 7.89 2.04
N VAL A 52 12.81 7.43 2.07
CA VAL A 52 12.47 6.03 2.37
C VAL A 52 13.06 5.09 1.31
N SER A 53 12.91 5.41 0.03
CA SER A 53 13.47 4.62 -1.08
C SER A 53 15.00 4.53 -0.99
N ALA A 54 15.69 5.63 -0.71
CA ALA A 54 17.14 5.66 -0.55
C ALA A 54 17.62 4.80 0.63
N THR A 55 16.92 4.89 1.76
CA THR A 55 17.21 4.10 2.96
C THR A 55 16.96 2.61 2.70
N ALA A 56 15.83 2.28 2.10
CA ALA A 56 15.48 0.91 1.71
C ALA A 56 16.54 0.28 0.80
N LYS A 57 16.94 0.98 -0.27
CA LYS A 57 17.98 0.52 -1.21
C LYS A 57 19.34 0.29 -0.55
N ARG A 58 19.66 1.03 0.51
CA ARG A 58 20.92 0.90 1.25
C ARG A 58 20.95 -0.33 2.16
N HIS A 59 19.81 -0.68 2.77
CA HIS A 59 19.73 -1.75 3.77
C HIS A 59 19.27 -3.09 3.20
N ASN A 60 18.52 -3.09 2.10
CA ASN A 60 18.05 -4.31 1.47
C ASN A 60 17.96 -4.11 -0.06
N PRO A 61 18.86 -4.73 -0.86
CA PRO A 61 18.82 -4.59 -2.31
C PRO A 61 17.56 -5.26 -2.92
N ASP A 62 16.96 -6.19 -2.19
CA ASP A 62 15.75 -6.90 -2.56
C ASP A 62 14.52 -6.12 -2.10
N ARG A 63 14.07 -5.19 -2.94
CA ARG A 63 12.79 -4.45 -2.95
C ARG A 63 12.02 -4.46 -1.62
N VAL A 64 12.08 -3.35 -0.89
CA VAL A 64 11.27 -3.13 0.33
C VAL A 64 9.85 -2.68 -0.04
N LEU A 65 8.87 -3.16 0.71
CA LEU A 65 7.49 -2.68 0.67
C LEU A 65 7.28 -1.54 1.68
N LEU A 66 6.81 -0.41 1.20
CA LEU A 66 6.30 0.68 2.02
C LEU A 66 4.82 0.43 2.37
N VAL A 67 4.48 0.46 3.66
CA VAL A 67 3.08 0.48 4.12
C VAL A 67 2.78 1.84 4.74
N THR A 68 1.72 2.49 4.29
CA THR A 68 1.24 3.77 4.84
C THR A 68 -0.27 3.78 5.03
N SER A 69 -0.80 4.77 5.75
CA SER A 69 -2.25 4.89 5.95
C SER A 69 -3.01 5.19 4.66
N TYR A 70 -2.49 6.07 3.81
CA TYR A 70 -3.12 6.46 2.56
C TYR A 70 -2.09 6.93 1.53
N LEU A 71 -2.22 6.47 0.29
CA LEU A 71 -1.46 6.92 -0.86
C LEU A 71 -2.38 7.69 -1.80
N THR A 72 -2.13 8.99 -1.94
CA THR A 72 -2.79 9.78 -2.99
C THR A 72 -2.39 9.24 -4.37
N PRO A 73 -3.19 9.53 -5.41
CA PRO A 73 -2.81 9.27 -6.80
C PRO A 73 -1.38 9.68 -7.16
N SER A 74 -0.99 10.88 -6.73
CA SER A 74 0.34 11.44 -7.01
C SER A 74 1.45 10.69 -6.26
N LEU A 75 1.18 10.21 -5.04
CA LEU A 75 2.15 9.42 -4.27
C LEU A 75 2.33 8.02 -4.87
N VAL A 76 1.27 7.38 -5.37
CA VAL A 76 1.39 6.09 -6.08
C VAL A 76 2.27 6.25 -7.34
N GLU A 77 2.07 7.32 -8.12
CA GLU A 77 2.91 7.59 -9.30
C GLU A 77 4.38 7.89 -8.93
N ALA A 78 4.60 8.58 -7.82
CA ALA A 78 5.93 8.80 -7.28
C ALA A 78 6.59 7.47 -6.88
N CYS A 79 5.86 6.58 -6.18
CA CYS A 79 6.33 5.23 -5.85
C CYS A 79 6.73 4.44 -7.11
N ARG A 80 5.91 4.51 -8.17
CA ARG A 80 6.22 3.88 -9.47
C ARG A 80 7.52 4.42 -10.07
N THR A 81 7.70 5.73 -10.07
CA THR A 81 8.89 6.40 -10.61
C THR A 81 10.15 6.05 -9.82
N LEU A 82 10.03 5.92 -8.51
CA LEU A 82 11.13 5.57 -7.60
C LEU A 82 11.42 4.06 -7.56
N GLU A 83 10.58 3.26 -8.23
CA GLU A 83 10.57 1.81 -8.17
C GLU A 83 10.44 1.28 -6.73
N LEU A 84 9.65 1.98 -5.91
CA LEU A 84 9.38 1.65 -4.51
C LEU A 84 8.03 0.93 -4.44
N ASP A 85 8.03 -0.35 -4.06
CA ASP A 85 6.80 -1.08 -3.80
C ASP A 85 6.08 -0.43 -2.61
N ALA A 86 4.77 -0.19 -2.72
CA ALA A 86 3.98 0.48 -1.70
C ALA A 86 2.53 -0.01 -1.68
N ILE A 87 1.95 -0.14 -0.49
CA ILE A 87 0.51 -0.38 -0.27
C ILE A 87 -0.06 0.56 0.80
N ASP A 88 -1.38 0.78 0.78
CA ASP A 88 -2.10 1.49 1.85
C ASP A 88 -3.30 0.73 2.40
N LEU A 89 -3.99 1.33 3.38
CA LEU A 89 -5.16 0.72 4.03
C LEU A 89 -6.39 0.68 3.12
N SER A 90 -6.54 1.63 2.19
CA SER A 90 -7.65 1.71 1.24
C SER A 90 -7.48 0.76 0.04
N GLY A 91 -6.32 0.11 -0.08
CA GLY A 91 -6.03 -0.80 -1.19
C GLY A 91 -5.29 -0.14 -2.37
N ASN A 92 -4.84 1.11 -2.23
CA ASN A 92 -3.91 1.68 -3.21
C ASN A 92 -2.58 0.95 -3.08
N ALA A 93 -2.11 0.41 -4.20
CA ALA A 93 -0.86 -0.32 -4.25
C ALA A 93 -0.14 -0.16 -5.58
N PHE A 94 1.18 -0.15 -5.46
CA PHE A 94 2.12 -0.38 -6.53
C PHE A 94 3.08 -1.48 -6.06
N LEU A 95 3.10 -2.62 -6.75
CA LEU A 95 4.00 -3.72 -6.47
C LEU A 95 4.55 -4.23 -7.79
N ARG A 96 5.89 -4.30 -7.91
CA ARG A 96 6.55 -4.81 -9.11
C ARG A 96 7.36 -6.05 -8.77
N GLU A 97 7.19 -7.12 -9.54
CA GLU A 97 7.99 -8.35 -9.44
C GLU A 97 8.49 -8.75 -10.84
N ARG A 98 9.80 -8.62 -11.09
CA ARG A 98 10.42 -8.85 -12.42
C ARG A 98 9.67 -8.14 -13.56
N LYS A 99 9.05 -8.91 -14.47
CA LYS A 99 8.24 -8.43 -15.60
C LYS A 99 6.75 -8.30 -15.28
N ASN A 100 6.33 -8.72 -14.09
CA ASN A 100 4.95 -8.66 -13.62
C ASN A 100 4.75 -7.36 -12.84
N LEU A 101 3.72 -6.61 -13.22
CA LEU A 101 3.31 -5.39 -12.54
C LEU A 101 1.96 -5.63 -11.90
N VAL A 102 1.89 -5.46 -10.58
CA VAL A 102 0.64 -5.42 -9.82
C VAL A 102 0.37 -3.97 -9.47
N PHE A 103 -0.66 -3.40 -10.07
CA PHE A 103 -1.13 -2.06 -9.77
C PHE A 103 -2.57 -2.16 -9.28
N VAL A 104 -2.83 -1.70 -8.06
CA VAL A 104 -4.18 -1.67 -7.50
C VAL A 104 -4.53 -0.23 -7.15
N ALA A 105 -5.57 0.30 -7.78
CA ALA A 105 -6.07 1.63 -7.47
C ALA A 105 -7.23 1.53 -6.46
N GLY A 106 -6.96 1.16 -5.21
CA GLY A 106 -7.95 1.17 -4.12
C GLY A 106 -8.26 2.58 -3.59
N ARG A 107 -8.44 3.57 -4.45
CA ARG A 107 -8.61 4.96 -3.98
C ARG A 107 -9.93 5.04 -3.21
N PRO A 108 -9.95 5.56 -1.96
CA PRO A 108 -10.56 6.89 -1.89
C PRO A 108 -10.09 7.81 -0.76
N ARG A 109 -9.77 9.05 -1.10
CA ARG A 109 -9.91 10.20 -0.18
C ARG A 109 -10.10 11.44 -1.05
N ALA A 110 -11.27 12.08 -1.10
CA ALA A 110 -12.06 12.63 0.00
C ALA A 110 -13.54 12.17 0.11
N ALA A 111 -14.03 11.24 -0.71
CA ALA A 111 -15.43 10.81 -0.72
C ALA A 111 -15.75 9.62 0.21
N GLU A 112 -14.74 8.89 0.68
CA GLU A 112 -14.86 7.98 1.84
C GLU A 112 -15.35 8.74 3.09
N ALA A 113 -15.08 10.05 3.14
CA ALA A 113 -15.48 11.00 4.17
C ALA A 113 -16.87 11.66 3.95
N GLY A 114 -17.60 11.34 2.87
CA GLY A 114 -18.92 11.91 2.56
C GLY A 114 -20.04 10.89 2.27
N ALA A 115 -19.72 9.71 1.72
CA ALA A 115 -20.71 8.75 1.22
C ALA A 115 -21.17 7.68 2.24
N ASN A 116 -20.49 7.50 3.38
CA ASN A 116 -21.13 6.83 4.52
C ASN A 116 -22.16 7.76 5.22
N ARG A 117 -22.23 9.05 4.82
CA ARG A 117 -22.98 10.13 5.49
C ARG A 117 -24.14 10.72 4.67
N LEU A 118 -24.42 10.23 3.47
CA LEU A 118 -25.54 10.66 2.61
C LEU A 118 -26.21 9.44 1.94
N THR A 119 -27.54 9.43 1.80
CA THR A 119 -28.36 8.57 0.90
C THR A 119 -28.81 7.17 1.34
N VAL A 120 -29.28 7.09 2.59
CA VAL A 120 -30.42 6.26 3.06
C VAL A 120 -31.77 6.66 2.39
N TRP A 121 -31.78 7.25 1.19
CA TRP A 121 -33.00 7.64 0.50
C TRP A 121 -33.24 6.72 -0.70
N THR A 122 -34.00 5.66 -0.46
CA THR A 122 -34.60 4.86 -1.53
C THR A 122 -36.09 5.22 -1.65
N ARG A 123 -36.66 5.03 -2.85
CA ARG A 123 -38.06 5.37 -3.20
C ARG A 123 -39.14 4.83 -2.25
N ARG A 124 -38.82 3.88 -1.36
CA ARG A 124 -39.71 3.35 -0.32
C ARG A 124 -39.98 4.33 0.83
N SER A 125 -39.17 5.37 1.01
CA SER A 125 -39.32 6.33 2.12
C SER A 125 -40.28 7.50 1.82
N MET A 126 -40.93 7.50 0.66
CA MET A 126 -41.84 8.57 0.20
C MET A 126 -43.20 8.05 -0.30
N GLN A 127 -43.65 6.90 0.20
CA GLN A 127 -45.05 6.44 0.09
C GLN A 127 -45.56 5.99 1.45
#